data_AF-A0A923TLP8-F1
#
_entry.id   AF-A0A923TLP8-F1
#
_cell.length_a   1.000
_cell.length_b   1.000
_cell.length_c   1.000
_cell.angle_alpha   90.00
_cell.angle_beta   90.00
_cell.angle_gamma   90.00
#
_symmetry.space_group_name_H-M   'P 1'
#
loop_
_entity.id
_entity.type
_entity.pdbx_description
1 polymer ?
#
loop_
_entity_poly.entity_id
_entity_poly.type
_entity_poly.pdbx_seq_one_letter_code
_entity_poly.pdbx_strand_id
1 'polypeptide(L)'
;MSPASKDQPSFLRLHRWQALAALIVLIGAGALGVRWWLGPQVVTESVIRRDFVQTVVASGHVEAPHRLDVGVQITGTVLRIPVTEGQAVNAGDLLVELEAAKLNATGRQADVAVVQAQAKLRQLQEVQGPVAAQTLRQAQSSLTNARAALARSQELFGKGFIGQAALDDARKTAELADAEVRAAQKQLETTTPTGSDRALALANVAGAQASAQAAHARTGYAVVKAPVAGTLIARNVEVGDVVQPGKVLMTLSPQGRTQLVVAIDEKNLALLALRQQALVSADAYPTQRFAATLAYINPGVNATTGAVEVKFDVAAPPAVLKQDMTVSVDIAKEAADIILLEKSLLVLVLDDGVVEGRTTFCNMLKYIRMTASSNFGNVLSVLVASAFLPFLPMLPLQLLVQNLLYDIGQTGIPFDNVDAELVTKPLKWNPADIGRFMLFFGPISSFFDIITFGVMWWVFDANSVARQTLFQSGWFVVGLLTQTLVVHMVRTPKLPFLQSCAAWPLMGMTLVIMAVGLWLPLGPLAGYFRLQALPPAYYGWLVAILFGYCLLTTLMKRVYVRRYGWQ
;
A
#
# COMPACT_ATOMS: atom_id res chain seq x y z
N MET A 1 16.06 -49.24 99.06
CA MET A 1 17.45 -48.76 99.06
C MET A 1 17.73 -48.18 97.68
N SER A 2 17.83 -46.84 97.60
CA SER A 2 18.48 -45.97 96.59
C SER A 2 18.32 -46.14 95.07
N PRO A 3 18.46 -45.04 94.29
CA PRO A 3 17.54 -44.71 93.20
C PRO A 3 18.22 -44.34 91.86
N ALA A 4 17.38 -44.05 90.87
CA ALA A 4 17.55 -43.06 89.77
C ALA A 4 18.85 -43.06 88.91
N SER A 5 18.68 -43.29 87.60
CA SER A 5 19.46 -42.58 86.57
C SER A 5 18.64 -42.32 85.29
N LYS A 6 17.94 -41.18 85.32
CA LYS A 6 17.77 -40.18 84.25
C LYS A 6 17.50 -40.67 82.82
N ASP A 7 16.23 -40.62 82.44
CA ASP A 7 15.79 -40.28 81.08
C ASP A 7 16.51 -39.01 80.59
N GLN A 8 17.39 -39.15 79.60
CA GLN A 8 17.83 -38.00 78.80
C GLN A 8 16.69 -37.63 77.85
N PRO A 9 16.12 -36.40 77.92
CA PRO A 9 15.11 -36.00 76.96
C PRO A 9 15.78 -35.89 75.58
N SER A 10 15.27 -36.64 74.60
CA SER A 10 15.72 -36.52 73.22
C SER A 10 15.65 -35.05 72.77
N PHE A 11 16.70 -34.56 72.11
CA PHE A 11 16.83 -33.19 71.61
C PHE A 11 15.56 -32.72 70.84
N LEU A 12 14.93 -33.68 70.15
CA LEU A 12 13.67 -33.60 69.42
C LEU A 12 12.40 -33.40 70.28
N ARG A 13 12.44 -33.53 71.60
CA ARG A 13 11.32 -33.25 72.53
C ARG A 13 11.36 -31.85 73.11
N LEU A 14 12.55 -31.29 73.33
CA LEU A 14 12.73 -29.96 73.92
C LEU A 14 12.52 -28.84 72.88
N HIS A 15 12.88 -29.09 71.60
CA HIS A 15 12.83 -28.08 70.54
C HIS A 15 11.63 -28.25 69.58
N ARG A 16 10.61 -29.04 69.96
CA ARG A 16 9.44 -29.36 69.11
C ARG A 16 8.72 -28.13 68.59
N TRP A 17 8.47 -27.19 69.49
CA TRP A 17 7.77 -25.95 69.18
C TRP A 17 8.65 -24.99 68.38
N GLN A 18 9.96 -25.03 68.57
CA GLN A 18 10.92 -24.26 67.77
C GLN A 18 11.09 -24.85 66.36
N ALA A 19 11.07 -26.18 66.22
CA ALA A 19 11.08 -26.87 64.94
C ALA A 19 9.77 -26.64 64.18
N LEU A 20 8.61 -26.63 64.87
CA LEU A 20 7.32 -26.32 64.27
C LEU A 20 7.23 -24.85 63.84
N ALA A 21 7.72 -23.93 64.66
CA ALA A 21 7.78 -22.52 64.32
C ALA A 21 8.74 -22.25 63.15
N ALA A 22 9.91 -22.89 63.12
CA ALA A 22 10.83 -22.83 61.99
C ALA A 22 10.22 -23.40 60.71
N LEU A 23 9.45 -24.49 60.81
CA LEU A 23 8.74 -25.09 59.68
C LEU A 23 7.63 -24.16 59.14
N ILE A 24 6.86 -23.50 60.02
CA ILE A 24 5.82 -22.54 59.63
C ILE A 24 6.45 -21.29 59.00
N VAL A 25 7.58 -20.81 59.53
CA VAL A 25 8.33 -19.69 58.94
C VAL A 25 8.92 -20.10 57.58
N LEU A 26 9.42 -21.34 57.42
CA LEU A 26 9.89 -21.88 56.15
C LEU A 26 8.76 -22.03 55.12
N ILE A 27 7.58 -22.47 55.54
CA ILE A 27 6.40 -22.59 54.67
C ILE A 27 5.87 -21.20 54.31
N GLY A 28 5.86 -20.25 55.24
CA GLY A 28 5.47 -18.86 55.01
C GLY A 28 6.45 -18.13 54.08
N ALA A 29 7.75 -18.30 54.29
CA ALA A 29 8.80 -17.79 53.40
C ALA A 29 8.75 -18.48 52.03
N GLY A 30 8.41 -19.78 51.97
CA GLY A 30 8.16 -20.51 50.75
C GLY A 30 6.94 -19.96 49.99
N ALA A 31 5.84 -19.67 50.67
CA ALA A 31 4.63 -19.12 50.07
C ALA A 31 4.81 -17.68 49.54
N LEU A 32 5.52 -16.83 50.30
CA LEU A 32 5.91 -15.49 49.83
C LEU A 32 6.95 -15.56 48.71
N GLY A 33 7.89 -16.50 48.77
CA GLY A 33 8.90 -16.75 47.73
C GLY A 33 8.28 -17.26 46.43
N VAL A 34 7.26 -18.11 46.50
CA VAL A 34 6.52 -18.62 45.32
C VAL A 34 5.85 -17.47 44.56
N ARG A 35 5.30 -16.47 45.26
CA ARG A 35 4.72 -15.30 44.60
C ARG A 35 5.75 -14.38 43.95
N TRP A 36 6.97 -14.34 44.49
CA TRP A 36 8.10 -13.65 43.86
C TRP A 36 8.68 -14.46 42.68
N TRP A 37 8.60 -15.80 42.73
CA TRP A 37 9.14 -16.70 41.72
C TRP A 37 8.26 -16.85 40.48
N LEU A 38 6.94 -16.75 40.63
CA LEU A 38 5.98 -16.93 39.52
C LEU A 38 5.92 -15.76 38.52
N GLY A 39 6.59 -14.63 38.80
CA GLY A 39 6.67 -13.49 37.89
C GLY A 39 5.32 -12.78 37.64
N PRO A 40 5.32 -11.64 36.92
CA PRO A 40 4.10 -10.95 36.55
C PRO A 40 3.29 -11.77 35.53
N GLN A 41 1.96 -11.83 35.69
CA GLN A 41 1.08 -12.43 34.68
C GLN A 41 1.01 -11.52 33.46
N VAL A 42 1.55 -11.99 32.34
CA VAL A 42 1.50 -11.27 31.07
C VAL A 42 0.34 -11.81 30.25
N VAL A 43 -0.52 -10.91 29.78
CA VAL A 43 -1.59 -11.26 28.84
C VAL A 43 -0.94 -11.63 27.51
N THR A 44 -1.15 -12.86 27.06
CA THR A 44 -0.67 -13.33 25.76
C THR A 44 -1.84 -13.35 24.77
N GLU A 45 -1.63 -12.78 23.59
CA GLU A 45 -2.55 -12.91 22.47
C GLU A 45 -1.95 -13.81 21.39
N SER A 46 -2.76 -14.71 20.85
CA SER A 46 -2.36 -15.56 19.72
C SER A 46 -2.50 -14.79 18.41
N VAL A 47 -1.40 -14.67 17.65
CA VAL A 47 -1.42 -14.04 16.32
C VAL A 47 -2.15 -14.97 15.34
N ILE A 48 -3.26 -14.49 14.76
CA ILE A 48 -4.04 -15.19 13.72
C ILE A 48 -3.89 -14.42 12.41
N ARG A 49 -3.49 -15.09 11.33
CA ARG A 49 -3.46 -14.51 9.99
C ARG A 49 -4.90 -14.33 9.50
N ARG A 50 -5.29 -13.09 9.17
CA ARG A 50 -6.56 -12.76 8.53
C ARG A 50 -6.30 -11.75 7.43
N ASP A 51 -6.98 -11.93 6.30
CA ASP A 51 -6.94 -10.96 5.21
C ASP A 51 -7.71 -9.72 5.64
N PHE A 52 -7.03 -8.59 5.69
CA PHE A 52 -7.64 -7.32 6.04
C PHE A 52 -7.77 -6.44 4.82
N VAL A 53 -8.94 -5.81 4.72
CA VAL A 53 -9.29 -4.94 3.61
C VAL A 53 -9.25 -3.51 4.15
N GLN A 54 -8.22 -2.76 3.77
CA GLN A 54 -8.20 -1.33 4.05
C GLN A 54 -9.23 -0.67 3.13
N THR A 55 -10.28 -0.12 3.74
CA THR A 55 -11.36 0.57 3.03
C THR A 55 -11.13 2.07 3.08
N VAL A 56 -11.08 2.69 1.91
CA VAL A 56 -11.18 4.15 1.79
C VAL A 56 -12.66 4.48 1.72
N VAL A 57 -13.17 5.18 2.73
CA VAL A 57 -14.55 5.67 2.75
C VAL A 57 -14.54 7.09 2.23
N ALA A 58 -15.38 7.37 1.26
CA ALA A 58 -15.56 8.72 0.74
C ALA A 58 -17.02 9.00 0.39
N SER A 59 -17.41 10.26 0.56
CA SER A 59 -18.74 10.73 0.19
C SER A 59 -18.73 11.26 -1.25
N GLY A 60 -19.80 10.95 -1.97
CA GLY A 60 -20.03 11.41 -3.32
C GLY A 60 -21.50 11.69 -3.55
N HIS A 61 -21.86 11.91 -4.81
CA HIS A 61 -23.24 12.09 -5.22
C HIS A 61 -23.53 11.31 -6.50
N VAL A 62 -24.81 11.00 -6.69
CA VAL A 62 -25.29 10.33 -7.90
C VAL A 62 -25.34 11.33 -9.05
N GLU A 63 -24.47 11.11 -10.05
CA GLU A 63 -24.55 11.76 -11.34
C GLU A 63 -25.34 10.83 -12.27
N ALA A 64 -26.67 11.01 -12.27
CA ALA A 64 -27.52 10.43 -13.30
C ALA A 64 -27.12 11.06 -14.66
N PRO A 65 -27.32 10.35 -15.80
CA PRO A 65 -27.09 10.94 -17.11
C PRO A 65 -27.74 12.33 -17.20
N HIS A 66 -26.94 13.32 -17.61
CA HIS A 66 -27.28 14.74 -17.52
C HIS A 66 -28.68 15.01 -18.05
N ARG A 67 -29.48 15.73 -17.26
CA ARG A 67 -30.79 16.22 -17.69
C ARG A 67 -30.58 17.08 -18.93
N LEU A 68 -31.31 16.76 -19.97
CA LEU A 68 -31.20 17.47 -21.23
C LEU A 68 -32.38 18.42 -21.35
N ASP A 69 -32.08 19.71 -21.30
CA ASP A 69 -33.05 20.76 -21.54
C ASP A 69 -33.24 20.97 -23.04
N VAL A 70 -34.47 20.73 -23.49
CA VAL A 70 -34.91 20.94 -24.87
C VAL A 70 -35.53 22.32 -24.96
N GLY A 71 -34.84 23.22 -25.67
CA GLY A 71 -35.29 24.58 -25.94
C GLY A 71 -35.72 24.81 -27.38
N VAL A 72 -36.07 26.05 -27.69
CA VAL A 72 -36.44 26.51 -29.03
C VAL A 72 -35.37 27.44 -29.63
N GLN A 73 -35.23 27.45 -30.95
CA GLN A 73 -34.30 28.35 -31.68
C GLN A 73 -35.00 29.53 -32.35
N ILE A 74 -36.33 29.50 -32.44
CA ILE A 74 -37.17 30.51 -33.08
C ILE A 74 -38.25 31.01 -32.12
N THR A 75 -38.77 32.20 -32.40
CA THR A 75 -39.98 32.70 -31.76
C THR A 75 -41.21 32.09 -32.42
N GLY A 76 -42.15 31.58 -31.63
CA GLY A 76 -43.40 31.03 -32.15
C GLY A 76 -44.41 30.70 -31.05
N THR A 77 -45.65 30.45 -31.46
CA THR A 77 -46.72 29.99 -30.56
C THR A 77 -46.78 28.48 -30.60
N VAL A 78 -46.94 27.82 -29.44
CA VAL A 78 -47.08 26.36 -29.38
C VAL A 78 -48.45 25.94 -29.93
N LEU A 79 -48.42 25.14 -30.99
CA LEU A 79 -49.62 24.62 -31.65
C LEU A 79 -50.11 23.31 -31.01
N ARG A 80 -49.19 22.37 -30.75
CA ARG A 80 -49.52 21.11 -30.07
C ARG A 80 -48.33 20.50 -29.35
N ILE A 81 -48.64 19.70 -28.32
CA ILE A 81 -47.69 18.93 -27.52
C ILE A 81 -48.21 17.48 -27.48
N PRO A 82 -47.68 16.57 -28.30
CA PRO A 82 -48.16 15.18 -28.38
C PRO A 82 -47.60 14.25 -27.29
N VAL A 83 -46.79 14.76 -26.35
CA VAL A 83 -46.14 13.97 -25.28
C VAL A 83 -46.61 14.42 -23.90
N THR A 84 -46.58 13.48 -22.95
CA THR A 84 -46.99 13.71 -21.56
C THR A 84 -45.81 13.56 -20.60
N GLU A 85 -45.86 14.28 -19.47
CA GLU A 85 -44.83 14.16 -18.43
C GLU A 85 -44.80 12.73 -17.86
N GLY A 86 -43.61 12.16 -17.68
CA GLY A 86 -43.39 10.77 -17.31
C GLY A 86 -43.37 9.78 -18.48
N GLN A 87 -43.68 10.20 -19.71
CA GLN A 87 -43.63 9.34 -20.89
C GLN A 87 -42.19 9.11 -21.36
N ALA A 88 -41.87 7.87 -21.77
CA ALA A 88 -40.63 7.54 -22.46
C ALA A 88 -40.73 7.94 -23.95
N VAL A 89 -39.72 8.62 -24.45
CA VAL A 89 -39.58 9.06 -25.85
C VAL A 89 -38.30 8.50 -26.46
N ASN A 90 -38.34 8.20 -27.75
CA ASN A 90 -37.18 7.79 -28.54
C ASN A 90 -36.51 9.01 -29.19
N ALA A 91 -35.26 8.83 -29.62
CA ALA A 91 -34.58 9.86 -30.41
C ALA A 91 -35.34 10.13 -31.72
N GLY A 92 -35.66 11.39 -31.98
CA GLY A 92 -36.40 11.84 -33.16
C GLY A 92 -37.91 12.03 -32.94
N ASP A 93 -38.45 11.59 -31.81
CA ASP A 93 -39.89 11.74 -31.52
C ASP A 93 -40.27 13.23 -31.41
N LEU A 94 -41.48 13.56 -31.87
CA LEU A 94 -42.02 14.91 -31.82
C LEU A 94 -42.36 15.28 -30.38
N LEU A 95 -41.76 16.37 -29.88
CA LEU A 95 -42.01 16.89 -28.53
C LEU A 95 -42.96 18.08 -28.56
N VAL A 96 -42.66 19.09 -29.39
CA VAL A 96 -43.46 20.31 -29.52
C VAL A 96 -43.55 20.70 -30.98
N GLU A 97 -44.74 21.06 -31.43
CA GLU A 97 -44.94 21.72 -32.71
C GLU A 97 -45.37 23.17 -32.50
N LEU A 98 -44.68 24.06 -33.20
CA LEU A 98 -44.93 25.50 -33.20
C LEU A 98 -45.71 25.88 -34.46
N GLU A 99 -46.43 27.00 -34.39
CA GLU A 99 -47.12 27.55 -35.53
C GLU A 99 -46.13 27.94 -36.65
N ALA A 100 -46.23 27.25 -37.79
CA ALA A 100 -45.31 27.42 -38.92
C ALA A 100 -45.88 28.25 -40.09
N ALA A 101 -47.08 28.83 -39.97
CA ALA A 101 -47.77 29.49 -41.09
C ALA A 101 -46.91 30.60 -41.75
N LYS A 102 -46.29 31.45 -40.94
CA LYS A 102 -45.40 32.52 -41.41
C LYS A 102 -44.11 31.96 -42.04
N LEU A 103 -43.51 30.95 -41.43
CA LEU A 103 -42.28 30.30 -41.93
C LEU A 103 -42.54 29.62 -43.28
N ASN A 104 -43.66 28.92 -43.41
CA ASN A 104 -44.08 28.27 -44.66
C ASN A 104 -44.40 29.30 -45.76
N ALA A 105 -44.96 30.47 -45.40
CA ALA A 105 -45.14 31.56 -46.35
C ALA A 105 -43.79 32.11 -46.84
N THR A 106 -42.81 32.31 -45.95
CA THR A 106 -41.45 32.73 -46.32
C THR A 106 -40.72 31.69 -47.18
N GLY A 107 -40.87 30.39 -46.87
CA GLY A 107 -40.34 29.30 -47.70
C GLY A 107 -40.89 29.35 -49.12
N ARG A 108 -42.22 29.44 -49.26
CA ARG A 108 -42.88 29.57 -50.58
C ARG A 108 -42.45 30.83 -51.33
N GLN A 109 -42.26 31.95 -50.64
CA GLN A 109 -41.76 33.18 -51.26
C GLN A 109 -40.35 32.99 -51.83
N ALA A 110 -39.48 32.28 -51.11
CA ALA A 110 -38.12 31.98 -51.57
C ALA A 110 -38.12 31.00 -52.75
N ASP A 111 -39.00 30.00 -52.77
CA ASP A 111 -39.17 29.09 -53.90
C ASP A 111 -39.60 29.83 -55.18
N VAL A 112 -40.52 30.80 -55.06
CA VAL A 112 -40.92 31.65 -56.19
C VAL A 112 -39.75 32.48 -56.70
N ALA A 113 -38.88 32.99 -55.83
CA ALA A 113 -37.67 33.72 -56.24
C ALA A 113 -36.70 32.83 -57.04
N VAL A 114 -36.56 31.55 -56.70
CA VAL A 114 -35.79 30.57 -57.50
C VAL A 114 -36.39 30.42 -58.88
N VAL A 115 -37.72 30.26 -58.97
CA VAL A 115 -38.42 30.13 -60.26
C VAL A 115 -38.23 31.39 -61.12
N GLN A 116 -38.30 32.59 -60.52
CA GLN A 116 -38.05 33.85 -61.21
C GLN A 116 -36.61 33.95 -61.75
N ALA A 117 -35.61 33.59 -60.94
CA ALA A 117 -34.21 33.58 -61.37
C ALA A 117 -33.96 32.57 -62.51
N GLN A 118 -34.55 31.38 -62.42
CA GLN A 118 -34.46 30.36 -63.47
C GLN A 118 -35.17 30.79 -64.75
N ALA A 119 -36.34 31.45 -64.65
CA ALA A 119 -37.03 32.01 -65.80
C ALA A 119 -36.18 33.08 -66.50
N LYS A 120 -35.46 33.92 -65.74
CA LYS A 120 -34.54 34.90 -66.32
C LYS A 120 -33.36 34.27 -67.05
N LEU A 121 -32.78 33.20 -66.49
CA LEU A 121 -31.73 32.42 -67.16
C LEU A 121 -32.25 31.78 -68.46
N ARG A 122 -33.46 31.20 -68.46
CA ARG A 122 -34.09 30.67 -69.67
C ARG A 122 -34.34 31.76 -70.71
N GLN A 123 -34.85 32.92 -70.32
CA GLN A 123 -35.04 34.06 -71.22
C GLN A 123 -33.72 34.48 -71.89
N LEU A 124 -32.61 34.46 -71.16
CA LEU A 124 -31.29 34.77 -71.71
C LEU A 124 -30.84 33.73 -72.74
N GLN A 125 -31.08 32.44 -72.47
CA GLN A 125 -30.70 31.33 -73.34
C GLN A 125 -31.56 31.22 -74.60
N GLU A 126 -32.88 31.32 -74.44
CA GLU A 126 -33.85 31.04 -75.49
C GLU A 126 -34.15 32.26 -76.35
N VAL A 127 -34.02 33.48 -75.78
CA VAL A 127 -34.36 34.72 -76.49
C VAL A 127 -33.11 35.56 -76.75
N GLN A 128 -32.36 35.95 -75.72
CA GLN A 128 -31.27 36.92 -75.89
C GLN A 128 -30.08 36.36 -76.69
N GLY A 129 -29.70 35.10 -76.46
CA GLY A 129 -28.63 34.43 -77.22
C GLY A 129 -28.92 34.37 -78.73
N PRO A 130 -30.07 33.81 -79.17
CA PRO A 130 -30.43 33.77 -80.59
C PRO A 130 -30.58 35.16 -81.22
N VAL A 131 -31.11 36.15 -80.49
CA VAL A 131 -31.19 37.53 -80.98
C VAL A 131 -29.79 38.12 -81.17
N ALA A 132 -28.88 37.96 -80.21
CA ALA A 132 -27.50 38.44 -80.35
C ALA A 132 -26.76 37.74 -81.52
N ALA A 133 -26.99 36.45 -81.72
CA ALA A 133 -26.44 35.71 -82.86
C ALA A 133 -27.00 36.22 -84.19
N GLN A 134 -28.29 36.57 -84.25
CA GLN A 134 -28.90 37.15 -85.43
C GLN A 134 -28.35 38.56 -85.72
N THR A 135 -28.17 39.39 -84.69
CA THR A 135 -27.55 40.72 -84.82
C THR A 135 -26.12 40.62 -85.36
N LEU A 136 -25.32 39.65 -84.89
CA LEU A 136 -23.98 39.40 -85.43
C LEU A 136 -24.03 39.00 -86.90
N ARG A 137 -24.94 38.10 -87.30
CA ARG A 137 -25.12 37.71 -88.71
C ARG A 137 -25.49 38.91 -89.60
N GLN A 138 -26.37 39.79 -89.12
CA GLN A 138 -26.75 41.01 -89.82
C GLN A 138 -25.55 41.97 -90.00
N ALA A 139 -24.78 42.20 -88.92
CA ALA A 139 -23.58 43.04 -88.97
C ALA A 139 -22.52 42.46 -89.94
N GLN A 140 -22.32 41.13 -89.94
CA GLN A 140 -21.39 40.45 -90.86
C GLN A 140 -21.81 40.59 -92.33
N SER A 141 -23.11 40.53 -92.61
CA SER A 141 -23.63 40.79 -93.96
C SER A 141 -23.39 42.24 -94.39
N SER A 142 -23.65 43.21 -93.49
CA SER A 142 -23.36 44.62 -93.73
C SER A 142 -21.88 44.87 -94.05
N LEU A 143 -20.98 44.28 -93.26
CA LEU A 143 -19.53 44.36 -93.47
C LEU A 143 -19.10 43.75 -94.80
N THR A 144 -19.67 42.61 -95.18
CA THR A 144 -19.39 41.97 -96.48
C THR A 144 -19.75 42.92 -97.63
N ASN A 145 -20.92 43.56 -97.56
CA ASN A 145 -21.36 44.53 -98.57
C ASN A 145 -20.46 45.77 -98.61
N ALA A 146 -20.10 46.31 -97.45
CA ALA A 146 -19.22 47.48 -97.33
C ALA A 146 -17.80 47.19 -97.83
N ARG A 147 -17.23 46.01 -97.52
CA ARG A 147 -15.92 45.57 -98.04
C ARG A 147 -15.94 45.36 -99.55
N ALA A 148 -16.99 44.76 -100.09
CA ALA A 148 -17.15 44.60 -101.53
C ALA A 148 -17.26 45.97 -102.24
N ALA A 149 -17.97 46.94 -101.64
CA ALA A 149 -18.05 48.30 -102.15
C ALA A 149 -16.69 49.01 -102.10
N LEU A 150 -15.95 48.90 -101.00
CA LEU A 150 -14.60 49.44 -100.87
C LEU A 150 -13.65 48.86 -101.92
N ALA A 151 -13.67 47.53 -102.14
CA ALA A 151 -12.84 46.88 -103.14
C ALA A 151 -13.13 47.38 -104.56
N ARG A 152 -14.42 47.54 -104.90
CA ARG A 152 -14.83 48.16 -106.17
C ARG A 152 -14.32 49.60 -106.30
N SER A 153 -14.46 50.40 -105.24
CA SER A 153 -13.97 51.79 -105.23
C SER A 153 -12.44 51.87 -105.36
N GLN A 154 -11.69 50.96 -104.74
CA GLN A 154 -10.23 50.87 -104.88
C GLN A 154 -9.81 50.56 -106.32
N GLU A 155 -10.49 49.62 -106.97
CA GLU A 155 -10.22 49.27 -108.37
C GLU A 155 -10.51 50.45 -109.32
N LEU A 156 -11.64 51.14 -109.11
CA LEU A 156 -12.02 52.31 -109.91
C LEU A 156 -11.07 53.50 -109.69
N PHE A 157 -10.59 53.69 -108.46
CA PHE A 157 -9.60 54.72 -108.13
C PHE A 157 -8.25 54.44 -108.80
N GLY A 158 -7.77 53.19 -108.76
CA GLY A 158 -6.53 52.77 -109.44
C GLY A 158 -6.58 52.96 -110.97
N LYS A 159 -7.78 52.98 -111.55
CA LYS A 159 -8.04 53.28 -112.97
C LYS A 159 -8.33 54.77 -113.25
N GLY A 160 -8.37 55.63 -112.23
CA GLY A 160 -8.61 57.08 -112.35
C GLY A 160 -10.07 57.52 -112.52
N PHE A 161 -11.06 56.63 -112.30
CA PHE A 161 -12.48 56.93 -112.54
C PHE A 161 -13.20 57.61 -111.37
N ILE A 162 -12.62 57.64 -110.16
CA ILE A 162 -13.22 58.28 -108.97
C ILE A 162 -12.18 59.15 -108.23
N GLY A 163 -12.64 60.15 -107.46
CA GLY A 163 -11.78 61.01 -106.64
C GLY A 163 -11.46 60.44 -105.24
N GLN A 164 -10.41 60.97 -104.60
CA GLN A 164 -9.95 60.53 -103.27
C GLN A 164 -11.05 60.53 -102.19
N ALA A 165 -11.92 61.54 -102.20
CA ALA A 165 -13.03 61.66 -101.23
C ALA A 165 -14.00 60.46 -101.28
N ALA A 166 -14.26 59.90 -102.46
CA ALA A 166 -15.16 58.75 -102.61
C ALA A 166 -14.52 57.44 -102.10
N LEU A 167 -13.19 57.31 -102.26
CA LEU A 167 -12.45 56.19 -101.68
C LEU A 167 -12.41 56.27 -100.15
N ASP A 168 -12.16 57.46 -99.60
CA ASP A 168 -12.12 57.69 -98.15
C ASP A 168 -13.49 57.46 -97.49
N ASP A 169 -14.59 57.80 -98.15
CA ASP A 169 -15.95 57.55 -97.67
C ASP A 169 -16.31 56.05 -97.65
N ALA A 170 -15.97 55.33 -98.72
CA ALA A 170 -16.11 53.87 -98.77
C ALA A 170 -15.26 53.18 -97.69
N ARG A 171 -14.06 53.71 -97.41
CA ARG A 171 -13.18 53.20 -96.35
C ARG A 171 -13.79 53.41 -94.97
N LYS A 172 -14.26 54.62 -94.65
CA LYS A 172 -14.95 54.93 -93.39
C LYS A 172 -16.17 54.05 -93.19
N THR A 173 -16.97 53.83 -94.23
CA THR A 173 -18.16 52.96 -94.18
C THR A 173 -17.79 51.51 -93.84
N ALA A 174 -16.72 50.98 -94.44
CA ALA A 174 -16.22 49.64 -94.10
C ALA A 174 -15.67 49.57 -92.67
N GLU A 175 -14.95 50.59 -92.20
CA GLU A 175 -14.42 50.66 -90.83
C GLU A 175 -15.54 50.73 -89.78
N LEU A 176 -16.63 51.46 -90.05
CA LEU A 176 -17.82 51.51 -89.20
C LEU A 176 -18.55 50.15 -89.14
N ALA A 177 -18.78 49.51 -90.29
CA ALA A 177 -19.39 48.18 -90.34
C ALA A 177 -18.53 47.13 -89.61
N ASP A 178 -17.21 47.27 -89.64
CA ASP A 178 -16.28 46.38 -88.92
C ASP A 178 -16.35 46.61 -87.40
N ALA A 179 -16.52 47.87 -86.97
CA ALA A 179 -16.78 48.20 -85.57
C ALA A 179 -18.13 47.65 -85.07
N GLU A 180 -19.18 47.71 -85.89
CA GLU A 180 -20.49 47.10 -85.58
C GLU A 180 -20.40 45.58 -85.40
N VAL A 181 -19.66 44.89 -86.27
CA VAL A 181 -19.40 43.44 -86.11
C VAL A 181 -18.69 43.16 -84.78
N ARG A 182 -17.65 43.92 -84.43
CA ARG A 182 -16.96 43.75 -83.14
C ARG A 182 -17.90 43.97 -81.95
N ALA A 183 -18.76 45.00 -82.00
CA ALA A 183 -19.73 45.28 -80.95
C ALA A 183 -20.77 44.15 -80.82
N ALA A 184 -21.34 43.68 -81.94
CA ALA A 184 -22.29 42.58 -81.96
C ALA A 184 -21.65 41.26 -81.50
N GLN A 185 -20.39 41.02 -81.84
CA GLN A 185 -19.64 39.84 -81.38
C GLN A 185 -19.44 39.88 -79.86
N LYS A 186 -19.05 41.04 -79.30
CA LYS A 186 -18.91 41.21 -77.85
C LYS A 186 -20.24 41.02 -77.13
N GLN A 187 -21.34 41.51 -77.70
CA GLN A 187 -22.68 41.30 -77.14
C GLN A 187 -23.10 39.82 -77.17
N LEU A 188 -22.74 39.06 -78.21
CA LEU A 188 -22.98 37.63 -78.23
C LEU A 188 -22.13 36.91 -77.16
N GLU A 189 -20.84 37.27 -77.05
CA GLU A 189 -19.91 36.72 -76.06
C GLU A 189 -20.46 36.84 -74.62
N THR A 190 -21.13 37.93 -74.24
CA THR A 190 -21.71 38.08 -72.88
C THR A 190 -22.82 37.08 -72.57
N THR A 191 -23.51 36.55 -73.60
CA THR A 191 -24.61 35.59 -73.47
C THR A 191 -24.16 34.12 -73.53
N THR A 192 -22.92 33.86 -73.95
CA THR A 192 -22.35 32.50 -74.07
C THR A 192 -22.15 31.83 -72.70
N PRO A 193 -21.85 30.50 -72.65
CA PRO A 193 -21.53 29.79 -71.40
C PRO A 193 -20.48 30.48 -70.50
N THR A 194 -19.50 31.15 -71.10
CA THR A 194 -18.41 31.86 -70.40
C THR A 194 -18.65 33.36 -70.28
N GLY A 195 -19.80 33.86 -70.73
CA GLY A 195 -20.14 35.28 -70.76
C GLY A 195 -20.56 35.84 -69.40
N SER A 196 -20.35 37.14 -69.22
CA SER A 196 -20.67 37.86 -67.98
C SER A 196 -22.16 37.80 -67.61
N ASP A 197 -23.05 37.93 -68.60
CA ASP A 197 -24.50 38.02 -68.34
C ASP A 197 -25.06 36.68 -67.92
N ARG A 198 -24.57 35.60 -68.53
CA ARG A 198 -24.91 34.24 -68.13
C ARG A 198 -24.34 33.90 -66.76
N ALA A 199 -23.09 34.28 -66.47
CA ALA A 199 -22.49 34.08 -65.15
C ALA A 199 -23.28 34.79 -64.04
N LEU A 200 -23.72 36.03 -64.29
CA LEU A 200 -24.58 36.78 -63.37
C LEU A 200 -25.94 36.09 -63.17
N ALA A 201 -26.58 35.62 -64.25
CA ALA A 201 -27.85 34.91 -64.14
C ALA A 201 -27.72 33.59 -63.35
N LEU A 202 -26.63 32.85 -63.56
CA LEU A 202 -26.32 31.63 -62.78
C LEU A 202 -26.07 31.96 -61.31
N ALA A 203 -25.32 33.01 -61.00
CA ALA A 203 -25.09 33.48 -59.63
C ALA A 203 -26.41 33.87 -58.94
N ASN A 204 -27.33 34.51 -59.66
CA ASN A 204 -28.66 34.86 -59.13
C ASN A 204 -29.50 33.60 -58.84
N VAL A 205 -29.46 32.59 -59.71
CA VAL A 205 -30.13 31.30 -59.44
C VAL A 205 -29.54 30.63 -58.20
N ALA A 206 -28.21 30.56 -58.09
CA ALA A 206 -27.53 29.97 -56.94
C ALA A 206 -27.86 30.73 -55.63
N GLY A 207 -27.84 32.07 -55.66
CA GLY A 207 -28.21 32.90 -54.51
C GLY A 207 -29.67 32.73 -54.08
N ALA A 208 -30.60 32.63 -55.04
CA ALA A 208 -32.01 32.33 -54.76
C ALA A 208 -32.18 30.93 -54.15
N GLN A 209 -31.48 29.91 -54.68
CA GLN A 209 -31.52 28.54 -54.16
C GLN A 209 -30.99 28.46 -52.72
N ALA A 210 -29.86 29.11 -52.43
CA ALA A 210 -29.31 29.18 -51.09
C ALA A 210 -30.28 29.87 -50.12
N SER A 211 -30.96 30.93 -50.57
CA SER A 211 -31.98 31.63 -49.77
C SER A 211 -33.20 30.76 -49.49
N ALA A 212 -33.66 29.97 -50.48
CA ALA A 212 -34.73 29.01 -50.31
C ALA A 212 -34.36 27.90 -49.32
N GLN A 213 -33.15 27.34 -49.44
CA GLN A 213 -32.64 26.34 -48.50
C GLN A 213 -32.58 26.89 -47.07
N ALA A 214 -32.12 28.13 -46.87
CA ALA A 214 -32.11 28.78 -45.56
C ALA A 214 -33.52 29.01 -45.00
N ALA A 215 -34.49 29.37 -45.85
CA ALA A 215 -35.89 29.53 -45.45
C ALA A 215 -36.51 28.19 -45.02
N HIS A 216 -36.26 27.11 -45.78
CA HIS A 216 -36.73 25.76 -45.44
C HIS A 216 -36.03 25.17 -44.20
N ALA A 217 -34.76 25.48 -43.95
CA ALA A 217 -34.11 25.09 -42.71
C ALA A 217 -34.81 25.70 -41.48
N ARG A 218 -35.31 26.93 -41.60
CA ARG A 218 -36.06 27.61 -40.52
C ARG A 218 -37.44 27.01 -40.26
N THR A 219 -38.10 26.43 -41.27
CA THR A 219 -39.38 25.71 -41.03
C THR A 219 -39.15 24.46 -40.19
N GLY A 220 -37.99 23.81 -40.33
CA GLY A 220 -37.58 22.69 -39.49
C GLY A 220 -37.52 23.02 -38.00
N TYR A 221 -37.19 24.26 -37.64
CA TYR A 221 -37.17 24.71 -36.23
C TYR A 221 -38.56 24.84 -35.59
N ALA A 222 -39.63 24.83 -36.39
CA ALA A 222 -41.00 24.78 -35.86
C ALA A 222 -41.36 23.41 -35.27
N VAL A 223 -40.56 22.38 -35.57
CA VAL A 223 -40.78 21.01 -35.11
C VAL A 223 -39.66 20.65 -34.13
N VAL A 224 -39.94 20.73 -32.84
CA VAL A 224 -38.98 20.40 -31.78
C VAL A 224 -39.05 18.90 -31.52
N LYS A 225 -37.95 18.19 -31.77
CA LYS A 225 -37.82 16.75 -31.61
C LYS A 225 -36.90 16.37 -30.46
N ALA A 226 -37.07 15.18 -29.91
CA ALA A 226 -36.17 14.61 -28.92
C ALA A 226 -34.80 14.31 -29.55
N PRO A 227 -33.69 14.88 -29.08
CA PRO A 227 -32.38 14.58 -29.67
C PRO A 227 -31.80 13.25 -29.19
N VAL A 228 -32.25 12.73 -28.04
CA VAL A 228 -31.88 11.42 -27.48
C VAL A 228 -33.09 10.72 -26.90
N ALA A 229 -33.03 9.39 -26.77
CA ALA A 229 -34.05 8.62 -26.09
C ALA A 229 -33.99 8.84 -24.57
N GLY A 230 -35.14 9.02 -23.92
CA GLY A 230 -35.21 9.37 -22.51
C GLY A 230 -36.63 9.45 -21.97
N THR A 231 -36.78 9.76 -20.69
CA THR A 231 -38.09 10.00 -20.06
C THR A 231 -38.30 11.49 -19.87
N LEU A 232 -39.47 12.02 -20.20
CA LEU A 232 -39.81 13.42 -19.98
C LEU A 232 -40.03 13.68 -18.49
N ILE A 233 -39.15 14.46 -17.85
CA ILE A 233 -39.21 14.75 -16.40
C ILE A 233 -40.02 16.00 -16.11
N ALA A 234 -39.89 17.02 -16.96
CA ALA A 234 -40.56 18.30 -16.76
C ALA A 234 -41.04 18.87 -18.09
N ARG A 235 -42.22 19.46 -18.07
CA ARG A 235 -42.82 20.21 -19.18
C ARG A 235 -43.08 21.65 -18.73
N ASN A 236 -42.37 22.61 -19.31
CA ASN A 236 -42.38 24.02 -18.90
C ASN A 236 -43.15 24.90 -19.91
N VAL A 237 -44.05 24.30 -20.69
CA VAL A 237 -44.80 24.98 -21.75
C VAL A 237 -46.18 24.36 -21.95
N GLU A 238 -47.17 25.20 -22.22
CA GLU A 238 -48.54 24.81 -22.56
C GLU A 238 -48.89 25.14 -24.02
N VAL A 239 -49.95 24.54 -24.54
CA VAL A 239 -50.49 24.88 -25.87
C VAL A 239 -51.03 26.31 -25.84
N GLY A 240 -50.64 27.12 -26.83
CA GLY A 240 -50.96 28.55 -26.88
C GLY A 240 -49.89 29.47 -26.29
N ASP A 241 -48.87 28.94 -25.60
CA ASP A 241 -47.77 29.75 -25.11
C ASP A 241 -46.92 30.33 -26.25
N VAL A 242 -46.48 31.58 -26.10
CA VAL A 242 -45.46 32.18 -26.95
C VAL A 242 -44.09 31.84 -26.38
N VAL A 243 -43.25 31.20 -27.19
CA VAL A 243 -41.89 30.79 -26.82
C VAL A 243 -40.85 31.63 -27.55
N GLN A 244 -39.72 31.87 -26.88
CA GLN A 244 -38.61 32.66 -27.39
C GLN A 244 -37.32 31.83 -27.31
N PRO A 245 -36.32 32.09 -28.18
CA PRO A 245 -35.04 31.40 -28.13
C PRO A 245 -34.41 31.44 -26.74
N GLY A 246 -33.94 30.28 -26.26
CA GLY A 246 -33.36 30.13 -24.92
C GLY A 246 -34.36 29.77 -23.81
N LYS A 247 -35.68 29.82 -24.05
CA LYS A 247 -36.66 29.24 -23.11
C LYS A 247 -36.56 27.72 -23.17
N VAL A 248 -36.36 27.09 -22.01
CA VAL A 248 -36.46 25.64 -21.83
C VAL A 248 -37.93 25.24 -21.94
N LEU A 249 -38.26 24.37 -22.89
CA LEU A 249 -39.62 23.87 -23.09
C LEU A 249 -39.87 22.58 -22.31
N MET A 250 -38.87 21.70 -22.30
CA MET A 250 -38.97 20.36 -21.75
C MET A 250 -37.62 19.91 -21.21
N THR A 251 -37.62 19.07 -20.19
CA THR A 251 -36.40 18.45 -19.64
C THR A 251 -36.51 16.93 -19.76
N LEU A 252 -35.57 16.32 -20.48
CA LEU A 252 -35.47 14.88 -20.68
C LEU A 252 -34.44 14.27 -19.71
N SER A 253 -34.74 13.09 -19.17
CA SER A 253 -33.75 12.20 -18.55
C SER A 253 -33.31 11.17 -19.58
N PRO A 254 -32.10 11.28 -20.17
CA PRO A 254 -31.62 10.25 -21.09
C PRO A 254 -31.53 8.90 -20.39
N GLN A 255 -31.78 7.81 -21.12
CA GLN A 255 -31.46 6.47 -20.62
C GLN A 255 -29.94 6.28 -20.71
N GLY A 256 -29.29 6.14 -19.56
CA GLY A 256 -27.83 6.06 -19.48
C GLY A 256 -27.36 5.32 -18.23
N ARG A 257 -26.07 4.99 -18.22
CA ARG A 257 -25.44 4.39 -17.04
C ARG A 257 -25.41 5.43 -15.93
N THR A 258 -25.92 5.06 -14.76
CA THR A 258 -25.81 5.89 -13.56
C THR A 258 -24.36 5.92 -13.12
N GLN A 259 -23.81 7.12 -12.98
CA GLN A 259 -22.46 7.32 -12.48
C GLN A 259 -22.51 7.90 -11.07
N LEU A 260 -21.46 7.66 -10.29
CA LEU A 260 -21.28 8.26 -8.98
C LEU A 260 -20.02 9.09 -9.03
N VAL A 261 -20.12 10.37 -8.69
CA VAL A 261 -18.97 11.27 -8.58
C VAL A 261 -18.57 11.34 -7.12
N VAL A 262 -17.34 10.92 -6.84
CA VAL A 262 -16.80 10.86 -5.49
C VAL A 262 -15.54 11.70 -5.43
N ALA A 263 -15.42 12.53 -4.41
CA ALA A 263 -14.21 13.30 -4.15
C ALA A 263 -13.32 12.52 -3.19
N ILE A 264 -12.12 12.13 -3.64
CA ILE A 264 -11.15 11.38 -2.84
C ILE A 264 -9.98 12.31 -2.48
N ASP A 265 -9.58 12.37 -1.20
CA ASP A 265 -8.37 13.09 -0.78
C ASP A 265 -7.14 12.57 -1.55
N GLU A 266 -6.31 13.48 -2.08
CA GLU A 266 -5.09 13.17 -2.84
C GLU A 266 -4.17 12.15 -2.13
N LYS A 267 -4.13 12.15 -0.80
CA LYS A 267 -3.35 11.17 -0.01
C LYS A 267 -3.74 9.73 -0.30
N ASN A 268 -4.99 9.49 -0.68
CA ASN A 268 -5.53 8.17 -0.96
C ASN A 268 -5.48 7.81 -2.46
N LEU A 269 -5.00 8.71 -3.34
CA LEU A 269 -4.95 8.49 -4.78
C LEU A 269 -4.12 7.26 -5.16
N ALA A 270 -3.00 7.02 -4.47
CA ALA A 270 -2.13 5.87 -4.69
C ALA A 270 -2.79 4.51 -4.38
N LEU A 271 -3.96 4.53 -3.72
CA LEU A 271 -4.71 3.33 -3.36
C LEU A 271 -5.74 2.94 -4.42
N LEU A 272 -5.98 3.80 -5.42
CA LEU A 272 -7.01 3.62 -6.43
C LEU A 272 -6.45 3.03 -7.73
N ALA A 273 -7.18 2.07 -8.30
CA ALA A 273 -6.88 1.52 -9.63
C ALA A 273 -8.17 1.43 -10.47
N LEU A 274 -8.05 1.73 -11.78
CA LEU A 274 -9.17 1.56 -12.70
C LEU A 274 -9.73 0.13 -12.63
N ARG A 275 -11.06 0.01 -12.74
CA ARG A 275 -11.84 -1.25 -12.61
C ARG A 275 -11.91 -1.86 -11.21
N GLN A 276 -11.44 -1.15 -10.18
CA GLN A 276 -11.60 -1.58 -8.80
C GLN A 276 -13.08 -1.62 -8.39
N GLN A 277 -13.48 -2.66 -7.66
CA GLN A 277 -14.83 -2.77 -7.09
C GLN A 277 -14.94 -1.93 -5.83
N ALA A 278 -16.08 -1.26 -5.67
CA ALA A 278 -16.45 -0.51 -4.48
C ALA A 278 -17.87 -0.88 -4.05
N LEU A 279 -18.11 -0.86 -2.75
CA LEU A 279 -19.43 -1.01 -2.16
C LEU A 279 -20.00 0.36 -1.88
N VAL A 280 -21.18 0.64 -2.40
CA VAL A 280 -21.84 1.94 -2.27
C VAL A 280 -23.14 1.78 -1.52
N SER A 281 -23.44 2.76 -0.67
CA SER A 281 -24.77 2.93 -0.08
C SER A 281 -25.21 4.38 -0.21
N ALA A 282 -26.50 4.60 -0.43
CA ALA A 282 -27.07 5.94 -0.35
C ALA A 282 -27.25 6.32 1.11
N ASP A 283 -26.98 7.58 1.47
CA ASP A 283 -27.10 8.03 2.86
C ASP A 283 -28.56 7.91 3.37
N ALA A 284 -29.53 8.05 2.46
CA ALA A 284 -30.95 7.81 2.74
C ALA A 284 -31.31 6.33 2.99
N TYR A 285 -30.48 5.39 2.51
CA TYR A 285 -30.70 3.94 2.57
C TYR A 285 -29.41 3.18 2.91
N PRO A 286 -28.88 3.33 4.14
CA PRO A 286 -27.54 2.82 4.50
C PRO A 286 -27.45 1.28 4.53
N THR A 287 -28.59 0.59 4.67
CA THR A 287 -28.64 -0.89 4.67
C THR A 287 -28.60 -1.50 3.27
N GLN A 288 -28.91 -0.73 2.23
CA GLN A 288 -28.89 -1.21 0.85
C GLN A 288 -27.55 -0.90 0.21
N ARG A 289 -26.65 -1.89 0.26
CA ARG A 289 -25.35 -1.82 -0.40
C ARG A 289 -25.42 -2.40 -1.81
N PHE A 290 -24.85 -1.70 -2.78
CA PHE A 290 -24.74 -2.15 -4.16
C PHE A 290 -23.31 -1.98 -4.66
N ALA A 291 -22.92 -2.80 -5.64
CA ALA A 291 -21.59 -2.75 -6.21
C ALA A 291 -21.48 -1.66 -7.27
N ALA A 292 -20.38 -0.91 -7.24
CA ALA A 292 -19.99 0.04 -8.27
C ALA A 292 -18.54 -0.21 -8.68
N THR A 293 -18.19 0.13 -9.92
CA THR A 293 -16.84 -0.12 -10.45
C THR A 293 -16.17 1.20 -10.83
N LEU A 294 -14.92 1.39 -10.40
CA LEU A 294 -14.17 2.61 -10.70
C LEU A 294 -13.90 2.70 -12.22
N ALA A 295 -14.55 3.64 -12.89
CA ALA A 295 -14.52 3.78 -14.34
C ALA A 295 -13.52 4.86 -14.80
N TYR A 296 -13.37 5.93 -14.02
CA TYR A 296 -12.53 7.06 -14.37
C TYR A 296 -11.94 7.75 -13.15
N ILE A 297 -10.70 8.23 -13.29
CA ILE A 297 -9.99 9.04 -12.30
C ILE A 297 -9.58 10.33 -13.00
N ASN A 298 -9.99 11.48 -12.47
CA ASN A 298 -9.63 12.78 -13.02
C ASN A 298 -8.10 13.00 -12.89
N PRO A 299 -7.37 13.30 -13.98
CA PRO A 299 -5.94 13.58 -13.89
C PRO A 299 -5.64 14.92 -13.19
N GLY A 300 -6.61 15.82 -13.11
CA GLY A 300 -6.50 17.08 -12.37
C GLY A 300 -6.87 16.91 -10.90
N VAL A 301 -6.08 17.52 -10.02
CA VAL A 301 -6.39 17.68 -8.59
C VAL A 301 -7.02 19.05 -8.38
N ASN A 302 -8.10 19.13 -7.61
CA ASN A 302 -8.66 20.41 -7.22
C ASN A 302 -7.72 21.10 -6.20
N ALA A 303 -7.03 22.16 -6.62
CA ALA A 303 -6.04 22.85 -5.79
C ALA A 303 -6.62 23.50 -4.52
N THR A 304 -7.93 23.76 -4.47
CA THR A 304 -8.59 24.35 -3.29
C THR A 304 -8.90 23.30 -2.23
N THR A 305 -9.37 22.11 -2.65
CA THR A 305 -9.81 21.06 -1.71
C THR A 305 -8.79 19.95 -1.51
N GLY A 306 -7.77 19.84 -2.36
CA GLY A 306 -6.82 18.72 -2.36
C GLY A 306 -7.48 17.38 -2.71
N ALA A 307 -8.64 17.40 -3.35
CA ALA A 307 -9.38 16.22 -3.73
C ALA A 307 -9.27 15.92 -5.23
N VAL A 308 -9.27 14.63 -5.55
CA VAL A 308 -9.35 14.08 -6.90
C VAL A 308 -10.75 13.54 -7.11
N GLU A 309 -11.41 14.00 -8.17
CA GLU A 309 -12.71 13.47 -8.55
C GLU A 309 -12.56 12.14 -9.28
N VAL A 310 -13.34 11.16 -8.84
CA VAL A 310 -13.39 9.84 -9.46
C VAL A 310 -14.82 9.48 -9.80
N LYS A 311 -15.01 8.75 -10.90
CA LYS A 311 -16.34 8.31 -11.35
C LYS A 311 -16.46 6.80 -11.26
N PHE A 312 -17.51 6.35 -10.59
CA PHE A 312 -17.89 4.94 -10.54
C PHE A 312 -19.08 4.67 -11.44
N ASP A 313 -19.01 3.60 -12.23
CA ASP A 313 -20.15 3.09 -12.99
C ASP A 313 -20.95 2.10 -12.13
N VAL A 314 -22.28 2.28 -12.11
CA VAL A 314 -23.22 1.37 -11.45
C VAL A 314 -23.91 0.52 -12.51
N ALA A 315 -23.58 -0.78 -12.57
CA ALA A 315 -24.12 -1.69 -13.60
C ALA A 315 -25.63 -1.92 -13.47
N ALA A 316 -26.14 -1.98 -12.23
CA ALA A 316 -27.56 -2.17 -11.92
C ALA A 316 -27.96 -1.19 -10.80
N PRO A 317 -28.32 0.06 -11.14
CA PRO A 317 -28.71 1.04 -10.13
C PRO A 317 -30.06 0.64 -9.49
N PRO A 318 -30.15 0.51 -8.15
CA PRO A 318 -31.44 0.33 -7.50
C PRO A 318 -32.37 1.51 -7.78
N ALA A 319 -33.67 1.23 -7.97
CA ALA A 319 -34.68 2.22 -8.36
C ALA A 319 -34.87 3.39 -7.36
N VAL A 320 -34.34 3.25 -6.14
CA VAL A 320 -34.31 4.29 -5.11
C VAL A 320 -33.24 5.35 -5.33
N LEU A 321 -32.23 5.11 -6.18
CA LEU A 321 -31.21 6.10 -6.51
C LEU A 321 -31.82 7.24 -7.33
N LYS A 322 -31.77 8.45 -6.78
CA LYS A 322 -32.13 9.69 -7.48
C LYS A 322 -30.88 10.51 -7.76
N GLN A 323 -30.96 11.35 -8.78
CA GLN A 323 -29.91 12.32 -9.12
C GLN A 323 -29.62 13.24 -7.92
N ASP A 324 -28.36 13.63 -7.78
CA ASP A 324 -27.83 14.53 -6.73
C ASP A 324 -27.96 13.99 -5.30
N MET A 325 -28.40 12.75 -5.13
CA MET A 325 -28.46 12.11 -3.83
C MET A 325 -27.04 11.79 -3.34
N THR A 326 -26.78 12.03 -2.05
CA THR A 326 -25.50 11.72 -1.42
C THR A 326 -25.32 10.22 -1.23
N VAL A 327 -24.13 9.74 -1.55
CA VAL A 327 -23.73 8.34 -1.40
C VAL A 327 -22.42 8.24 -0.63
N SER A 328 -22.27 7.15 0.12
CA SER A 328 -21.04 6.76 0.77
C SER A 328 -20.45 5.57 0.02
N VAL A 329 -19.17 5.69 -0.39
CA VAL A 329 -18.45 4.72 -1.20
C VAL A 329 -17.30 4.12 -0.40
N ASP A 330 -17.37 2.82 -0.17
CA ASP A 330 -16.34 2.01 0.47
C ASP A 330 -15.47 1.35 -0.61
N ILE A 331 -14.27 1.87 -0.81
CA ILE A 331 -13.30 1.36 -1.79
C ILE A 331 -12.37 0.40 -1.07
N ALA A 332 -12.58 -0.89 -1.28
CA ALA A 332 -11.78 -1.95 -0.69
C ALA A 332 -10.44 -2.10 -1.42
N LYS A 333 -9.32 -2.05 -0.68
CA LYS A 333 -8.01 -2.52 -1.13
C LYS A 333 -7.55 -3.68 -0.25
N GLU A 334 -7.08 -4.75 -0.87
CA GLU A 334 -6.35 -5.80 -0.16
C GLU A 334 -5.04 -5.22 0.38
N ALA A 335 -4.88 -5.17 1.71
CA ALA A 335 -3.65 -4.66 2.30
C ALA A 335 -3.28 -5.35 3.62
N ALA A 336 -2.02 -5.79 3.62
CA ALA A 336 -1.14 -6.25 4.70
C ALA A 336 -1.42 -7.63 5.34
N ASP A 337 -0.37 -8.46 5.34
CA ASP A 337 -0.30 -9.77 6.02
C ASP A 337 -0.28 -9.67 7.57
N ILE A 338 0.00 -8.49 8.15
CA ILE A 338 0.14 -8.26 9.62
C ILE A 338 -0.38 -6.86 9.99
N ILE A 339 -1.19 -6.78 11.07
CA ILE A 339 -1.71 -5.52 11.64
C ILE A 339 -1.36 -5.43 13.12
N LEU A 340 -0.94 -4.23 13.54
CA LEU A 340 -0.70 -3.86 14.94
C LEU A 340 -2.02 -3.33 15.54
N LEU A 341 -2.45 -3.90 16.67
CA LEU A 341 -3.72 -3.55 17.34
C LEU A 341 -3.66 -2.20 18.08
N GLU A 342 -2.46 -1.71 18.41
CA GLU A 342 -2.27 -0.44 19.12
C GLU A 342 -1.23 0.46 18.43
N LYS A 343 -1.47 1.78 18.49
CA LYS A 343 -0.76 2.80 17.71
C LYS A 343 0.60 3.25 18.29
N SER A 344 1.10 2.58 19.33
CA SER A 344 2.37 2.96 19.94
C SER A 344 3.25 1.74 20.25
N LEU A 345 4.32 1.62 19.48
CA LEU A 345 5.49 0.77 19.77
C LEU A 345 6.16 1.11 21.11
N LEU A 346 5.72 2.14 21.83
CA LEU A 346 6.27 2.51 23.13
C LEU A 346 6.21 1.37 24.13
N VAL A 347 5.11 0.65 24.25
CA VAL A 347 5.00 -0.44 25.24
C VAL A 347 5.87 -1.66 24.88
N LEU A 348 6.05 -1.95 23.57
CA LEU A 348 6.81 -3.11 23.10
C LEU A 348 8.33 -2.84 22.99
N VAL A 349 8.73 -1.57 22.85
CA VAL A 349 10.11 -1.13 22.64
C VAL A 349 10.71 -0.39 23.85
N LEU A 350 9.91 0.30 24.68
CA LEU A 350 10.40 1.05 25.85
C LEU A 350 10.28 0.32 27.20
N ASP A 351 9.28 -0.54 27.43
CA ASP A 351 9.09 -1.19 28.75
C ASP A 351 9.30 -2.71 28.70
N ASP A 352 10.55 -3.12 28.47
CA ASP A 352 11.06 -4.45 28.84
C ASP A 352 10.69 -5.65 27.98
N GLY A 353 9.61 -5.73 27.19
CA GLY A 353 9.22 -7.01 26.54
C GLY A 353 10.29 -7.70 25.67
N VAL A 354 10.88 -6.98 24.70
CA VAL A 354 11.95 -7.53 23.83
C VAL A 354 13.27 -7.68 24.57
N VAL A 355 13.54 -6.74 25.49
CA VAL A 355 14.77 -6.72 26.30
C VAL A 355 14.75 -7.92 27.27
N GLU A 356 13.64 -8.17 27.93
CA GLU A 356 13.38 -9.27 28.85
C GLU A 356 13.44 -10.62 28.14
N GLY A 357 12.87 -10.72 26.93
CA GLY A 357 13.02 -11.91 26.09
C GLY A 357 14.49 -12.21 25.76
N ARG A 358 15.29 -11.18 25.46
CA ARG A 358 16.73 -11.32 25.20
C ARG A 358 17.53 -11.63 26.47
N THR A 359 17.17 -11.01 27.60
CA THR A 359 17.77 -11.28 28.93
C THR A 359 17.54 -12.73 29.33
N THR A 360 16.32 -13.23 29.18
CA THR A 360 15.94 -14.62 29.44
C THR A 360 16.76 -15.58 28.58
N PHE A 361 16.87 -15.29 27.28
CA PHE A 361 17.66 -16.10 26.36
C PHE A 361 19.17 -16.11 26.70
N CYS A 362 19.72 -14.96 27.10
CA CYS A 362 21.11 -14.86 27.57
C CYS A 362 21.35 -15.69 28.84
N ASN A 363 20.45 -15.59 29.83
CA ASN A 363 20.57 -16.34 31.09
C ASN A 363 20.43 -17.85 30.87
N MET A 364 19.57 -18.28 29.95
CA MET A 364 19.49 -19.68 29.52
C MET A 364 20.81 -20.17 28.90
N LEU A 365 21.43 -19.39 28.01
CA LEU A 365 22.72 -19.75 27.41
C LEU A 365 23.86 -19.82 28.45
N LYS A 366 23.88 -18.91 29.44
CA LYS A 366 24.83 -18.96 30.56
C LYS A 366 24.74 -20.29 31.31
N TYR A 367 23.51 -20.68 31.70
CA TYR A 367 23.26 -21.96 32.38
C TYR A 367 23.78 -23.15 31.56
N ILE A 368 23.37 -23.23 30.29
CA ILE A 368 23.74 -24.35 29.42
C ILE A 368 25.26 -24.46 29.25
N ARG A 369 25.96 -23.33 29.04
CA ARG A 369 27.43 -23.34 28.87
C ARG A 369 28.16 -23.77 30.14
N MET A 370 27.73 -23.25 31.30
CA MET A 370 28.35 -23.59 32.59
C MET A 370 28.13 -25.05 32.94
N THR A 371 26.89 -25.53 32.83
CA THR A 371 26.52 -26.90 33.20
C THR A 371 27.15 -27.91 32.26
N ALA A 372 27.17 -27.65 30.94
CA ALA A 372 27.83 -28.52 29.97
C ALA A 372 29.35 -28.60 30.21
N SER A 373 30.02 -27.46 30.42
CA SER A 373 31.45 -27.43 30.68
C SER A 373 31.82 -28.08 32.01
N SER A 374 31.02 -27.87 33.06
CA SER A 374 31.26 -28.41 34.40
C SER A 374 31.09 -29.92 34.43
N ASN A 375 29.99 -30.43 33.85
CA ASN A 375 29.74 -31.87 33.79
C ASN A 375 30.78 -32.59 32.93
N PHE A 376 31.20 -32.00 31.81
CA PHE A 376 32.28 -32.55 30.99
C PHE A 376 33.62 -32.60 31.76
N GLY A 377 33.97 -31.51 32.45
CA GLY A 377 35.17 -31.47 33.29
C GLY A 377 35.14 -32.53 34.39
N ASN A 378 34.02 -32.67 35.09
CA ASN A 378 33.84 -33.67 36.15
C ASN A 378 34.00 -35.11 35.59
N VAL A 379 33.36 -35.42 34.45
CA VAL A 379 33.50 -36.73 33.79
C VAL A 379 34.95 -37.00 33.39
N LEU A 380 35.65 -36.01 32.84
CA LEU A 380 37.07 -36.14 32.48
C LEU A 380 37.94 -36.38 33.72
N SER A 381 37.67 -35.69 34.83
CA SER A 381 38.36 -35.86 36.12
C SER A 381 38.14 -37.26 36.69
N VAL A 382 36.90 -37.77 36.69
CA VAL A 382 36.57 -39.14 37.11
C VAL A 382 37.30 -40.16 36.25
N LEU A 383 37.32 -39.98 34.92
CA LEU A 383 37.97 -40.89 33.98
C LEU A 383 39.47 -40.97 34.23
N VAL A 384 40.14 -39.82 34.32
CA VAL A 384 41.58 -39.76 34.61
C VAL A 384 41.86 -40.37 35.98
N ALA A 385 41.13 -39.97 37.02
CA ALA A 385 41.36 -40.46 38.37
C ALA A 385 41.13 -41.98 38.49
N SER A 386 40.08 -42.51 37.85
CA SER A 386 39.79 -43.96 37.89
C SER A 386 40.83 -44.80 37.14
N ALA A 387 41.59 -44.22 36.20
CA ALA A 387 42.67 -44.91 35.51
C ALA A 387 43.93 -45.06 36.38
N PHE A 388 44.17 -44.13 37.31
CA PHE A 388 45.40 -44.08 38.12
C PHE A 388 45.22 -44.43 39.60
N LEU A 389 43.99 -44.33 40.14
CA LEU A 389 43.71 -44.60 41.55
C LEU A 389 43.27 -46.06 41.78
N PRO A 390 43.69 -46.68 42.91
CA PRO A 390 43.27 -48.04 43.27
C PRO A 390 41.85 -48.10 43.87
N PHE A 391 41.15 -46.98 43.99
CA PHE A 391 39.80 -46.85 44.54
C PHE A 391 38.99 -45.79 43.77
N LEU A 392 37.66 -45.77 43.96
CA LEU A 392 36.78 -44.80 43.31
C LEU A 392 37.09 -43.37 43.80
N PRO A 393 37.40 -42.42 42.89
CA PRO A 393 37.78 -41.05 43.25
C PRO A 393 36.71 -40.34 44.09
N MET A 394 35.44 -40.59 43.81
CA MET A 394 34.26 -40.15 44.58
C MET A 394 33.16 -41.21 44.50
N LEU A 395 32.38 -41.35 45.57
CA LEU A 395 31.22 -42.25 45.57
C LEU A 395 30.08 -41.66 44.73
N PRO A 396 29.27 -42.49 44.05
CA PRO A 396 28.10 -42.01 43.30
C PRO A 396 27.15 -41.14 44.13
N LEU A 397 27.00 -41.46 45.43
CA LEU A 397 26.20 -40.67 46.36
C LEU A 397 26.78 -39.26 46.59
N GLN A 398 28.11 -39.15 46.70
CA GLN A 398 28.80 -37.87 46.88
C GLN A 398 28.70 -37.02 45.60
N LEU A 399 28.85 -37.64 44.42
CA LEU A 399 28.61 -36.98 43.13
C LEU A 399 27.17 -36.48 42.99
N LEU A 400 26.18 -37.28 43.43
CA LEU A 400 24.77 -36.88 43.40
C LEU A 400 24.51 -35.68 44.30
N VAL A 401 25.03 -35.69 45.53
CA VAL A 401 24.88 -34.57 46.47
C VAL A 401 25.59 -33.32 45.94
N GLN A 402 26.78 -33.48 45.37
CA GLN A 402 27.53 -32.38 44.78
C GLN A 402 26.76 -31.75 43.60
N ASN A 403 26.25 -32.56 42.68
CA ASN A 403 25.44 -32.08 41.55
C ASN A 403 24.14 -31.43 42.04
N LEU A 404 23.48 -32.01 43.05
CA LEU A 404 22.27 -31.42 43.62
C LEU A 404 22.54 -30.04 44.24
N LEU A 405 23.60 -29.92 45.04
CA LEU A 405 24.01 -28.65 45.62
C LEU A 405 24.37 -27.63 44.53
N TYR A 406 25.07 -28.07 43.50
CA TYR A 406 25.41 -27.25 42.34
C TYR A 406 24.17 -26.74 41.60
N ASP A 407 23.25 -27.63 41.23
CA ASP A 407 22.03 -27.31 40.49
C ASP A 407 21.11 -26.37 41.28
N ILE A 408 21.00 -26.57 42.61
CA ILE A 408 20.30 -25.63 43.49
C ILE A 408 20.95 -24.24 43.41
N GLY A 409 22.27 -24.16 43.35
CA GLY A 409 23.00 -22.89 43.18
C GLY A 409 22.71 -22.18 41.87
N GLN A 410 22.45 -22.95 40.82
CA GLN A 410 22.14 -22.44 39.50
C GLN A 410 20.70 -21.92 39.36
N THR A 411 19.81 -22.19 40.32
CA THR A 411 18.45 -21.61 40.34
C THR A 411 18.43 -20.08 40.43
N GLY A 412 19.57 -19.46 40.81
CA GLY A 412 19.76 -18.02 40.78
C GLY A 412 20.11 -17.45 39.39
N ILE A 413 20.48 -18.27 38.40
CA ILE A 413 20.90 -17.82 37.06
C ILE A 413 19.78 -17.13 36.26
N PRO A 414 18.49 -17.55 36.31
CA PRO A 414 17.41 -16.83 35.66
C PRO A 414 17.32 -15.35 36.08
N PHE A 415 17.65 -15.05 37.34
CA PHE A 415 17.65 -13.71 37.91
C PHE A 415 18.99 -12.97 37.73
N ASP A 416 19.92 -13.54 36.97
CA ASP A 416 21.25 -12.96 36.81
C ASP A 416 21.24 -11.72 35.91
N ASN A 417 22.08 -10.75 36.24
CA ASN A 417 22.25 -9.54 35.43
C ASN A 417 22.94 -9.87 34.11
N VAL A 418 22.37 -9.39 32.99
CA VAL A 418 22.96 -9.51 31.65
C VAL A 418 23.61 -8.19 31.26
N ASP A 419 24.85 -8.25 30.77
CA ASP A 419 25.56 -7.06 30.30
C ASP A 419 24.81 -6.44 29.10
N ALA A 420 24.60 -5.12 29.12
CA ALA A 420 23.80 -4.41 28.11
C ALA A 420 24.21 -4.69 26.65
N GLU A 421 25.52 -4.87 26.41
CA GLU A 421 26.09 -5.21 25.10
C GLU A 421 25.49 -6.49 24.49
N LEU A 422 25.17 -7.50 25.32
CA LEU A 422 24.62 -8.79 24.89
C LEU A 422 23.13 -8.71 24.55
N VAL A 423 22.43 -7.70 25.06
CA VAL A 423 20.99 -7.49 24.84
C VAL A 423 20.73 -6.59 23.62
N THR A 424 21.74 -5.90 23.11
CA THR A 424 21.59 -5.00 21.95
C THR A 424 21.22 -5.73 20.65
N LYS A 425 21.71 -6.97 20.46
CA LYS A 425 21.49 -7.78 19.25
C LYS A 425 20.88 -9.14 19.60
N PRO A 426 20.04 -9.72 18.71
CA PRO A 426 19.52 -11.06 18.93
C PRO A 426 20.65 -12.10 18.86
N LEU A 427 20.79 -12.89 19.91
CA LEU A 427 21.67 -14.05 19.93
C LEU A 427 21.00 -15.23 19.20
N LYS A 428 21.82 -16.08 18.56
CA LYS A 428 21.34 -17.28 17.87
C LYS A 428 21.76 -18.51 18.64
N TRP A 429 20.86 -19.48 18.74
CA TRP A 429 21.20 -20.81 19.25
C TRP A 429 22.09 -21.52 18.23
N ASN A 430 23.32 -21.88 18.64
CA ASN A 430 24.26 -22.62 17.82
C ASN A 430 24.89 -23.76 18.63
N PRO A 431 24.49 -25.03 18.42
CA PRO A 431 25.02 -26.17 19.15
C PRO A 431 26.55 -26.31 19.06
N ALA A 432 27.15 -25.91 17.93
CA ALA A 432 28.59 -25.98 17.74
C ALA A 432 29.37 -25.06 18.69
N ASP A 433 28.77 -23.94 19.12
CA ASP A 433 29.41 -22.97 20.01
C ASP A 433 29.47 -23.50 21.44
N ILE A 434 28.41 -24.19 21.86
CA ILE A 434 28.34 -24.87 23.16
C ILE A 434 29.36 -26.01 23.21
N GLY A 435 29.48 -26.80 22.14
CA GLY A 435 30.49 -27.86 22.05
C GLY A 435 31.92 -27.33 22.15
N ARG A 436 32.23 -26.24 21.44
CA ARG A 436 33.54 -25.55 21.54
C ARG A 436 33.80 -25.00 22.93
N PHE A 437 32.77 -24.44 23.57
CA PHE A 437 32.84 -23.93 24.93
C PHE A 437 33.20 -25.05 25.93
N MET A 438 32.50 -26.18 25.84
CA MET A 438 32.72 -27.36 26.68
C MET A 438 34.15 -27.91 26.54
N LEU A 439 34.65 -28.06 25.31
CA LEU A 439 35.98 -28.60 25.05
C LEU A 439 37.11 -27.65 25.48
N PHE A 440 36.84 -26.35 25.54
CA PHE A 440 37.83 -25.35 25.93
C PHE A 440 37.91 -25.14 27.45
N PHE A 441 36.76 -25.03 28.14
CA PHE A 441 36.72 -24.75 29.58
C PHE A 441 36.65 -26.01 30.45
N GLY A 442 36.12 -27.12 29.93
CA GLY A 442 36.03 -28.38 30.67
C GLY A 442 37.37 -28.91 31.18
N PRO A 443 38.42 -28.99 30.33
CA PRO A 443 39.75 -29.45 30.75
C PRO A 443 40.41 -28.58 31.83
N ILE A 444 40.04 -27.30 31.93
CA ILE A 444 40.57 -26.39 32.96
C ILE A 444 40.14 -26.88 34.35
N SER A 445 38.87 -27.25 34.52
CA SER A 445 38.39 -27.80 35.78
C SER A 445 39.13 -29.09 36.14
N SER A 446 39.27 -29.99 35.17
CA SER A 446 39.95 -31.27 35.38
C SER A 446 41.43 -31.12 35.70
N PHE A 447 42.10 -30.09 35.17
CA PHE A 447 43.48 -29.80 35.53
C PHE A 447 43.66 -29.52 37.03
N PHE A 448 42.76 -28.74 37.64
CA PHE A 448 42.81 -28.48 39.08
C PHE A 448 42.32 -29.65 39.92
N ASP A 449 41.39 -30.46 39.40
CA ASP A 449 41.04 -31.74 40.03
C ASP A 449 42.26 -32.68 40.08
N ILE A 450 43.02 -32.78 39.00
CA ILE A 450 44.26 -33.58 38.93
C ILE A 450 45.33 -33.04 39.88
N ILE A 451 45.50 -31.71 39.96
CA ILE A 451 46.39 -31.11 40.98
C ILE A 451 45.93 -31.50 42.38
N THR A 452 44.62 -31.46 42.65
CA THR A 452 44.05 -31.86 43.93
C THR A 452 44.34 -33.33 44.22
N PHE A 453 44.21 -34.22 43.23
CA PHE A 453 44.58 -35.63 43.36
C PHE A 453 46.06 -35.79 43.71
N GLY A 454 46.94 -35.04 43.05
CA GLY A 454 48.37 -35.02 43.35
C GLY A 454 48.69 -34.53 44.77
N VAL A 455 48.04 -33.45 45.22
CA VAL A 455 48.17 -32.95 46.60
C VAL A 455 47.70 -34.00 47.61
N MET A 456 46.55 -34.63 47.37
CA MET A 456 46.05 -35.68 48.25
C MET A 456 46.96 -36.91 48.26
N TRP A 457 47.57 -37.24 47.12
CA TRP A 457 48.44 -38.40 46.96
C TRP A 457 49.82 -38.20 47.60
N TRP A 458 50.52 -37.08 47.31
CA TRP A 458 51.91 -36.86 47.72
C TRP A 458 52.08 -36.04 49.00
N VAL A 459 51.12 -35.18 49.36
CA VAL A 459 51.23 -34.30 50.55
C VAL A 459 50.51 -34.90 51.76
N PHE A 460 49.36 -35.54 51.54
CA PHE A 460 48.53 -36.11 52.61
C PHE A 460 48.59 -37.65 52.69
N ASP A 461 49.41 -38.30 51.87
CA ASP A 461 49.57 -39.76 51.78
C ASP A 461 48.21 -40.50 51.71
N ALA A 462 47.23 -39.94 50.99
CA ALA A 462 45.91 -40.53 50.79
C ALA A 462 45.92 -41.56 49.63
N ASN A 463 46.92 -42.42 49.60
CA ASN A 463 47.21 -43.38 48.52
C ASN A 463 46.75 -44.83 48.83
N SER A 464 46.13 -45.05 49.99
CA SER A 464 45.67 -46.37 50.44
C SER A 464 44.15 -46.42 50.62
N VAL A 465 43.57 -47.62 50.49
CA VAL A 465 42.12 -47.85 50.65
C VAL A 465 41.62 -47.41 52.04
N ALA A 466 42.46 -47.47 53.07
CA ALA A 466 42.12 -47.02 54.42
C ALA A 466 41.92 -45.49 54.52
N ARG A 467 42.54 -44.71 53.62
CA ARG A 467 42.44 -43.23 53.58
C ARG A 467 41.61 -42.72 52.39
N GLN A 468 40.87 -43.61 51.71
CA GLN A 468 40.05 -43.23 50.56
C GLN A 468 38.98 -42.18 50.90
N THR A 469 38.41 -42.21 52.12
CA THR A 469 37.41 -41.23 52.57
C THR A 469 37.99 -39.83 52.70
N LEU A 470 39.26 -39.70 53.08
CA LEU A 470 39.97 -38.43 53.13
C LEU A 470 40.16 -37.86 51.71
N PHE A 471 40.57 -38.71 50.76
CA PHE A 471 40.70 -38.35 49.34
C PHE A 471 39.37 -37.88 48.76
N GLN A 472 38.31 -38.67 48.95
CA GLN A 472 36.95 -38.38 48.48
C GLN A 472 36.42 -37.07 49.07
N SER A 473 36.69 -36.80 50.36
CA SER A 473 36.26 -35.56 51.01
C SER A 473 37.01 -34.34 50.51
N GLY A 474 38.31 -34.47 50.25
CA GLY A 474 39.11 -33.40 49.66
C GLY A 474 38.60 -33.04 48.26
N TRP A 475 38.45 -34.04 47.40
CA TRP A 475 37.94 -33.80 46.06
C TRP A 475 36.49 -33.29 46.05
N PHE A 476 35.62 -33.77 46.96
CA PHE A 476 34.26 -33.23 47.12
C PHE A 476 34.26 -31.73 47.42
N VAL A 477 35.08 -31.27 48.35
CA VAL A 477 35.16 -29.85 48.72
C VAL A 477 35.74 -29.03 47.57
N VAL A 478 36.87 -29.42 46.99
CA VAL A 478 37.45 -28.67 45.86
C VAL A 478 36.50 -28.66 44.67
N GLY A 479 35.95 -29.82 44.30
CA GLY A 479 35.03 -29.96 43.16
C GLY A 479 33.78 -29.10 43.33
N LEU A 480 33.14 -29.12 44.49
CA LEU A 480 31.97 -28.27 44.75
C LEU A 480 32.32 -26.78 44.71
N LEU A 481 33.45 -26.39 45.29
CA LEU A 481 33.88 -24.99 45.32
C LEU A 481 34.32 -24.49 43.95
N THR A 482 35.03 -25.27 43.14
CA THR A 482 35.41 -24.89 41.77
C THR A 482 34.19 -24.82 40.86
N GLN A 483 33.24 -25.76 40.97
CA GLN A 483 32.00 -25.74 40.21
C GLN A 483 31.13 -24.53 40.56
N THR A 484 30.96 -24.21 41.84
CA THR A 484 30.21 -23.00 42.23
C THR A 484 30.91 -21.71 41.81
N LEU A 485 32.24 -21.69 41.78
CA LEU A 485 33.02 -20.54 41.38
C LEU A 485 33.05 -20.33 39.85
N VAL A 486 32.99 -21.40 39.05
CA VAL A 486 32.97 -21.28 37.57
C VAL A 486 31.75 -20.50 37.09
N VAL A 487 30.62 -20.64 37.80
CA VAL A 487 29.39 -19.92 37.51
C VAL A 487 29.66 -18.42 37.50
N HIS A 488 30.47 -17.91 38.42
CA HIS A 488 30.85 -16.50 38.45
C HIS A 488 31.92 -16.14 37.42
N MET A 489 32.86 -17.04 37.15
CA MET A 489 33.98 -16.77 36.24
C MET A 489 33.58 -16.70 34.76
N VAL A 490 32.62 -17.55 34.37
CA VAL A 490 32.25 -17.81 32.97
C VAL A 490 30.94 -17.11 32.54
N ARG A 491 30.18 -16.52 33.46
CA ARG A 491 28.89 -15.88 33.11
C ARG A 491 29.00 -14.70 32.14
N THR A 492 30.12 -13.98 32.17
CA THR A 492 30.34 -12.74 31.43
C THR A 492 31.74 -12.72 30.82
N PRO A 493 31.93 -12.07 29.65
CA PRO A 493 33.25 -11.90 29.05
C PRO A 493 34.13 -10.94 29.88
N LYS A 494 33.51 -10.06 30.66
CA LYS A 494 34.14 -9.06 31.54
C LYS A 494 34.76 -9.67 32.80
N LEU A 495 35.62 -8.91 33.48
CA LEU A 495 36.21 -9.35 34.74
C LEU A 495 35.14 -9.56 35.83
N PRO A 496 35.08 -10.74 36.44
CA PRO A 496 34.07 -11.05 37.47
C PRO A 496 34.28 -10.17 38.70
N PHE A 497 33.19 -9.78 39.37
CA PHE A 497 33.13 -8.96 40.59
C PHE A 497 33.63 -7.51 40.49
N LEU A 498 34.40 -7.16 39.46
CA LEU A 498 34.93 -5.80 39.24
C LEU A 498 34.17 -5.07 38.13
N GLN A 499 33.91 -5.74 37.00
CA GLN A 499 33.26 -5.15 35.83
C GLN A 499 31.83 -5.62 35.62
N SER A 500 31.50 -6.81 36.14
CA SER A 500 30.13 -7.35 36.10
C SER A 500 29.90 -8.20 37.36
N CYS A 501 28.95 -7.77 38.19
CA CYS A 501 28.60 -8.45 39.45
C CYS A 501 27.34 -9.32 39.29
N ALA A 502 27.39 -10.51 39.88
CA ALA A 502 26.25 -11.41 39.94
C ALA A 502 25.08 -10.78 40.66
N ALA A 503 23.88 -11.13 40.22
CA ALA A 503 22.68 -10.71 40.94
C ALA A 503 22.75 -11.25 42.38
N TRP A 504 22.20 -10.47 43.31
CA TRP A 504 22.25 -10.81 44.72
C TRP A 504 21.69 -12.22 45.05
N PRO A 505 20.62 -12.72 44.39
CA PRO A 505 20.16 -14.09 44.58
C PRO A 505 21.22 -15.15 44.22
N LEU A 506 21.94 -14.97 43.11
CA LEU A 506 22.99 -15.88 42.68
C LEU A 506 24.19 -15.84 43.64
N MET A 507 24.61 -14.65 44.07
CA MET A 507 25.68 -14.50 45.07
C MET A 507 25.30 -15.18 46.40
N GLY A 508 24.09 -14.91 46.90
CA GLY A 508 23.57 -15.51 48.13
C GLY A 508 23.55 -17.04 48.06
N MET A 509 23.01 -17.61 46.97
CA MET A 509 22.98 -19.08 46.80
C MET A 509 24.38 -19.67 46.72
N THR A 510 25.30 -19.05 45.99
CA THR A 510 26.68 -19.56 45.91
C THR A 510 27.40 -19.53 47.26
N LEU A 511 27.24 -18.47 48.06
CA LEU A 511 27.81 -18.40 49.41
C LEU A 511 27.20 -19.45 50.35
N VAL A 512 25.89 -19.65 50.29
CA VAL A 512 25.20 -20.68 51.07
C VAL A 512 25.73 -22.07 50.70
N ILE A 513 25.88 -22.37 49.41
CA ILE A 513 26.35 -23.69 48.96
C ILE A 513 27.83 -23.91 49.30
N MET A 514 28.67 -22.89 49.16
CA MET A 514 30.07 -22.99 49.59
C MET A 514 30.17 -23.22 51.10
N ALA A 515 29.34 -22.54 51.90
CA ALA A 515 29.27 -22.75 53.35
C ALA A 515 28.77 -24.16 53.70
N VAL A 516 27.73 -24.64 53.03
CA VAL A 516 27.22 -26.02 53.18
C VAL A 516 28.28 -27.03 52.77
N GLY A 517 28.98 -26.81 51.66
CA GLY A 517 30.04 -27.68 51.15
C GLY A 517 31.24 -27.81 52.09
N LEU A 518 31.62 -26.72 52.76
CA LEU A 518 32.66 -26.73 53.79
C LEU A 518 32.17 -27.33 55.11
N TRP A 519 30.89 -27.15 55.45
CA TRP A 519 30.28 -27.67 56.66
C TRP A 519 29.99 -29.18 56.59
N LEU A 520 29.65 -29.72 55.42
CA LEU A 520 29.21 -31.11 55.23
C LEU A 520 30.24 -32.16 55.69
N PRO A 521 31.56 -32.01 55.41
CA PRO A 521 32.60 -32.91 55.93
C PRO A 521 32.90 -32.74 57.43
N LEU A 522 32.54 -31.60 58.02
CA LEU A 522 32.76 -31.28 59.44
C LEU A 522 31.52 -31.55 60.30
N GLY A 523 30.34 -31.64 59.68
CA GLY A 523 29.05 -31.74 60.34
C GLY A 523 28.66 -33.16 60.74
N PRO A 524 27.56 -33.31 61.51
CA PRO A 524 27.08 -34.60 62.00
C PRO A 524 26.60 -35.55 60.88
N LEU A 525 26.36 -35.01 59.68
CA LEU A 525 25.92 -35.76 58.50
C LEU A 525 27.09 -36.35 57.69
N ALA A 526 28.34 -36.02 58.02
CA ALA A 526 29.52 -36.51 57.31
C ALA A 526 29.59 -38.04 57.26
N GLY A 527 29.21 -38.72 58.36
CA GLY A 527 29.18 -40.18 58.44
C GLY A 527 28.19 -40.85 57.48
N TYR A 528 27.07 -40.20 57.17
CA TYR A 528 26.06 -40.71 56.24
C TYR A 528 26.57 -40.70 54.78
N PHE A 529 27.34 -39.67 54.42
CA PHE A 529 27.93 -39.50 53.09
C PHE A 529 29.36 -40.07 52.97
N ARG A 530 29.83 -40.78 54.01
CA ARG A 530 31.22 -41.30 54.13
C ARG A 530 32.28 -40.21 53.89
N LEU A 531 32.04 -39.01 54.40
CA LEU A 531 32.97 -37.89 54.39
C LEU A 531 33.74 -37.81 55.72
N GLN A 532 34.94 -37.26 55.66
CA GLN A 532 35.87 -37.13 56.77
C GLN A 532 36.33 -35.68 56.88
N ALA A 533 36.48 -35.21 58.12
CA ALA A 533 37.03 -33.89 58.39
C ALA A 533 38.46 -33.76 57.85
N LEU A 534 38.69 -32.69 57.09
CA LEU A 534 39.98 -32.41 56.43
C LEU A 534 40.96 -31.74 57.40
N PRO A 535 42.27 -32.08 57.35
CA PRO A 535 43.30 -31.42 58.15
C PRO A 535 43.34 -29.90 57.92
N PRO A 536 43.65 -29.06 58.93
CA PRO A 536 43.76 -27.62 58.76
C PRO A 536 44.71 -27.18 57.63
N ALA A 537 45.80 -27.94 57.41
CA ALA A 537 46.76 -27.68 56.33
C ALA A 537 46.15 -27.81 54.92
N TYR A 538 45.07 -28.59 54.76
CA TYR A 538 44.38 -28.76 53.49
C TYR A 538 43.72 -27.46 53.01
N TYR A 539 43.17 -26.65 53.94
CA TYR A 539 42.50 -25.41 53.59
C TYR A 539 43.45 -24.36 52.99
N GLY A 540 44.74 -24.40 53.33
CA GLY A 540 45.76 -23.56 52.68
C GLY A 540 45.96 -23.94 51.20
N TRP A 541 46.05 -25.24 50.91
CA TRP A 541 46.11 -25.76 49.54
C TRP A 541 44.81 -25.50 48.76
N LEU A 542 43.66 -25.64 49.41
CA LEU A 542 42.35 -25.33 48.84
C LEU A 542 42.30 -23.88 48.35
N VAL A 543 42.71 -22.91 49.18
CA VAL A 543 42.73 -21.50 48.78
C VAL A 543 43.68 -21.26 47.60
N ALA A 544 44.87 -21.89 47.61
CA ALA A 544 45.82 -21.77 46.50
C ALA A 544 45.27 -22.34 45.19
N ILE A 545 44.62 -23.51 45.24
CA ILE A 545 43.99 -24.17 44.08
C ILE A 545 42.83 -23.32 43.55
N LEU A 546 41.96 -22.79 44.41
CA LEU A 546 40.85 -21.92 44.00
C LEU A 546 41.34 -20.60 43.41
N PHE A 547 42.38 -20.00 43.98
CA PHE A 547 42.98 -18.79 43.43
C PHE A 547 43.61 -19.05 42.05
N GLY A 548 44.37 -20.15 41.91
CA GLY A 548 44.93 -20.58 40.63
C GLY A 548 43.84 -20.84 39.59
N TYR A 549 42.74 -21.47 40.00
CA TYR A 549 41.58 -21.73 39.16
C TYR A 549 40.95 -20.44 38.63
N CYS A 550 40.71 -19.46 39.51
CA CYS A 550 40.21 -18.15 39.11
C CYS A 550 41.14 -17.45 38.13
N LEU A 551 42.45 -17.46 38.40
CA LEU A 551 43.45 -16.80 37.55
C LEU A 551 43.51 -17.45 36.16
N LEU A 552 43.60 -18.77 36.10
CA LEU A 552 43.70 -19.50 34.84
C LEU A 552 42.41 -19.38 34.03
N THR A 553 41.24 -19.52 34.67
CA THR A 553 39.94 -19.36 34.01
C THR A 553 39.77 -17.94 33.47
N THR A 554 40.21 -16.92 34.21
CA THR A 554 40.17 -15.52 33.74
C THR A 554 41.10 -15.29 32.55
N LEU A 555 42.30 -15.88 32.54
CA LEU A 555 43.23 -15.79 31.42
C LEU A 555 42.67 -16.49 30.17
N MET A 556 42.20 -17.73 30.34
CA MET A 556 41.63 -18.55 29.27
C MET A 556 40.37 -17.91 28.70
N LYS A 557 39.56 -17.24 29.52
CA LYS A 557 38.44 -16.44 29.06
C LYS A 557 38.86 -15.35 28.07
N ARG A 558 39.94 -14.61 28.35
CA ARG A 558 40.45 -13.58 27.40
C ARG A 558 40.90 -14.21 26.08
N VAL A 559 41.52 -15.40 26.12
CA VAL A 559 41.93 -16.14 24.92
C VAL A 559 40.72 -16.60 24.12
N TYR A 560 39.70 -17.14 24.78
CA TYR A 560 38.46 -17.60 24.15
C TYR A 560 37.73 -16.46 23.44
N VAL A 561 37.54 -15.32 24.13
CA VAL A 561 36.88 -14.13 23.57
C VAL A 561 37.62 -13.62 22.32
N ARG A 562 38.96 -13.59 22.32
CA ARG A 562 39.76 -13.16 21.15
C ARG A 562 39.69 -14.13 19.97
N ARG A 563 39.60 -15.44 20.23
CA ARG A 563 39.69 -16.48 19.20
C ARG A 563 38.35 -16.81 18.55
N TYR A 564 37.27 -16.81 19.33
CA TYR A 564 35.96 -17.28 18.89
C TYR A 564 34.86 -16.22 18.97
N GLY A 565 35.11 -15.09 19.62
CA GLY A 565 34.08 -14.12 19.96
C GLY A 565 33.20 -14.58 21.12
N TRP A 566 32.62 -13.63 21.86
CA TRP A 566 31.64 -13.92 22.89
C TRP A 566 30.24 -13.67 22.32
N GLN A 567 29.71 -14.69 21.64
CA GLN A 567 28.32 -14.70 21.15
C GLN A 567 27.55 -15.72 21.97
#